data_AF-A0A8T4PPA7-F1
#
_entry.id   AF-A0A8T4PPA7-F1
#
_cell.length_a   1.000
_cell.length_b   1.000
_cell.length_c   1.000
_cell.angle_alpha   90.00
_cell.angle_beta   90.00
_cell.angle_gamma   90.00
#
_symmetry.space_group_name_H-M   'P 1'
#
loop_
_entity.id
_entity.type
_entity.pdbx_description
1 polymer ?
#
loop_
_entity_poly.entity_id
_entity_poly.type
_entity_poly.pdbx_seq_one_letter_code
_entity_poly.pdbx_strand_id
1 'polypeptide(L)'
;MSSRIRLFAEQITEQKIIWWKDRKLLAGVILVVSSFILGFYGKVLFITKFYEPIYLITSLSIWAFSFILLFAGVFLVGWETVRMIQYSIHNHVRRTVKDTYQYTKGLPKKGYSYTKELHKKSMAKIKKSMAKK
;
A
#
# COMPACT_ATOMS: atom_id res chain seq x y z
N MET A 1 -15.86 25.80 -18.99
CA MET A 1 -15.65 24.43 -18.45
C MET A 1 -14.24 24.37 -17.88
N SER A 2 -14.16 24.22 -16.56
CA SER A 2 -13.24 24.94 -15.66
C SER A 2 -11.76 24.52 -15.70
N SER A 3 -10.88 25.52 -15.80
CA SER A 3 -9.41 25.46 -15.64
C SER A 3 -8.96 24.81 -14.33
N ARG A 4 -9.82 24.78 -13.29
CA ARG A 4 -9.55 24.05 -12.04
C ARG A 4 -9.39 22.55 -12.24
N ILE A 5 -10.12 21.94 -13.18
CA ILE A 5 -10.02 20.49 -13.44
C ILE A 5 -8.66 20.13 -14.08
N ARG A 6 -8.07 21.06 -14.85
CA ARG A 6 -6.73 20.87 -15.42
C ARG A 6 -5.64 21.00 -14.35
N LEU A 7 -5.75 21.97 -13.46
CA LEU A 7 -4.82 22.13 -12.33
C LEU A 7 -4.82 20.92 -11.36
N PHE A 8 -6.00 20.34 -11.08
CA PHE A 8 -6.09 19.10 -10.30
C PHE A 8 -5.60 17.85 -11.05
N ALA A 9 -5.60 17.88 -12.38
CA ALA A 9 -5.08 16.78 -13.20
C ALA A 9 -3.55 16.85 -13.39
N GLU A 10 -2.97 18.04 -13.32
CA GLU A 10 -1.55 18.30 -13.58
C GLU A 10 -0.68 18.21 -12.31
N GLN A 11 -1.24 18.45 -11.11
CA GLN A 11 -0.52 18.33 -9.84
C GLN A 11 -0.27 16.90 -9.34
N ILE A 12 -0.68 15.87 -10.08
CA ILE A 12 -0.58 14.48 -9.65
C ILE A 12 0.39 13.77 -10.60
N THR A 13 1.62 14.28 -10.62
CA THR A 13 2.76 13.54 -11.16
C THR A 13 2.77 12.16 -10.52
N GLU A 14 2.67 11.13 -11.36
CA GLU A 14 2.88 9.74 -10.99
C GLU A 14 4.25 9.61 -10.32
N GLN A 15 4.31 9.78 -9.00
CA GLN A 15 5.52 9.46 -8.27
C GLN A 15 5.67 7.94 -8.33
N LYS A 16 6.48 7.51 -9.30
CA LYS A 16 7.00 6.15 -9.36
C LYS A 16 7.58 5.84 -7.99
N ILE A 17 6.99 4.89 -7.28
CA ILE A 17 7.46 4.44 -5.97
C ILE A 17 8.82 3.78 -6.21
N ILE A 18 9.90 4.53 -5.99
CA ILE A 18 11.28 4.05 -6.11
C ILE A 18 11.73 3.66 -4.71
N TRP A 19 11.69 2.37 -4.39
CA TRP A 19 12.06 1.80 -3.08
C TRP A 19 13.39 2.31 -2.54
N TRP A 20 14.39 2.50 -3.41
CA TRP A 20 15.73 2.95 -3.03
C TRP A 20 15.84 4.43 -2.67
N LYS A 21 14.84 5.25 -3.03
CA LYS A 21 14.80 6.67 -2.65
C LYS A 21 14.19 6.91 -1.28
N ASP A 22 13.56 5.90 -0.70
CA ASP A 22 12.86 6.05 0.57
C ASP A 22 13.85 5.98 1.75
N ARG A 23 14.37 7.15 2.14
CA ARG A 23 15.40 7.30 3.18
C ARG A 23 15.02 6.62 4.50
N LYS A 24 13.72 6.55 4.81
CA LYS A 24 13.20 5.90 6.01
C LYS A 24 13.33 4.39 5.95
N LEU A 25 13.04 3.78 4.80
CA LEU A 25 13.20 2.35 4.61
C LEU A 25 14.68 1.95 4.65
N LEU A 26 15.54 2.75 4.00
CA LEU A 26 16.99 2.56 4.05
C LEU A 26 17.52 2.67 5.50
N ALA A 27 17.07 3.68 6.25
CA ALA A 27 17.41 3.83 7.66
C ALA A 27 16.96 2.62 8.49
N GLY A 28 15.75 2.11 8.27
CA GLY A 28 15.24 0.91 8.93
C GLY A 28 16.10 -0.33 8.64
N VAL A 29 16.50 -0.54 7.38
CA VAL A 29 17.38 -1.65 6.99
C VAL A 29 18.76 -1.52 7.64
N ILE A 30 19.36 -0.33 7.63
CA ILE A 30 20.64 -0.07 8.30
C ILE A 30 20.53 -0.35 9.81
N LEU A 31 19.40 0.00 10.43
CA LEU A 31 19.13 -0.21 11.85
C LEU A 31 19.03 -1.72 12.17
N VAL A 32 18.39 -2.51 11.31
CA VAL A 32 18.34 -3.98 11.43
C VAL A 32 19.73 -4.59 11.30
N VAL A 33 20.53 -4.18 10.31
CA VAL A 33 21.90 -4.68 10.13
C VAL A 33 22.78 -4.32 11.34
N SER A 34 22.68 -3.07 11.82
CA SER A 34 23.41 -2.60 13.00
C SER A 34 23.03 -3.38 14.26
N SER A 35 21.74 -3.69 14.42
CA SER A 35 21.25 -4.54 15.51
C SER A 35 21.87 -5.93 15.48
N PHE A 36 21.96 -6.56 14.30
CA PHE A 36 22.60 -7.88 14.16
C PHE A 36 24.07 -7.85 14.58
N ILE A 37 24.81 -6.81 14.17
CA ILE A 37 26.22 -6.63 14.53
C ILE A 37 26.36 -6.46 16.05
N LEU A 38 25.52 -5.62 16.67
CA LEU A 38 25.48 -5.42 18.13
C LEU A 38 25.12 -6.71 18.88
N GLY A 39 24.20 -7.52 18.36
CA GLY A 39 23.79 -8.79 18.95
C GLY A 39 24.91 -9.83 18.91
N PHE A 40 25.65 -9.90 17.80
CA PHE A 40 26.86 -10.73 17.69
C PHE A 40 27.95 -10.24 18.64
N TYR A 41 28.19 -8.93 18.69
CA TYR A 41 29.18 -8.33 19.59
C TYR A 41 28.88 -8.62 21.07
N GLY A 42 27.62 -8.50 21.49
CA GLY A 42 27.18 -8.85 22.84
C GLY A 42 27.42 -10.32 23.18
N LYS A 43 27.17 -11.24 22.24
CA LYS A 43 27.45 -12.68 22.41
C LYS A 43 28.95 -12.98 22.51
N VAL A 44 29.78 -12.33 21.69
CA VAL A 44 31.24 -12.51 21.73
C VAL A 44 31.82 -12.01 23.05
N LEU A 45 31.36 -10.86 23.55
CA LEU A 45 31.76 -10.33 24.86
C LEU A 45 31.35 -11.27 26.01
N PHE A 46 30.14 -11.84 25.93
CA PHE A 46 29.66 -12.80 26.93
C PHE A 46 30.55 -14.05 27.02
N ILE A 47 31.01 -14.58 25.88
CA ILE A 47 31.86 -15.78 25.82
C ILE A 47 33.29 -15.48 26.28
N THR A 48 33.85 -14.35 25.86
CA THR A 48 35.27 -14.01 26.10
C THR A 48 35.54 -13.49 27.51
N LYS A 49 34.54 -12.86 28.15
CA LYS A 49 34.68 -12.23 29.48
C LYS A 49 33.68 -12.76 30.51
N PHE A 50 33.30 -14.03 30.40
CA PHE A 50 32.30 -14.66 31.27
C PHE A 50 32.65 -14.62 32.77
N TYR A 51 33.93 -14.54 33.12
CA TYR A 51 34.41 -14.53 34.50
C TYR A 51 34.32 -13.16 35.21
N GLU A 52 34.09 -12.07 34.47
CA GLU A 52 34.01 -10.72 35.04
C GLU A 52 32.53 -10.27 35.15
N PRO A 53 31.99 -10.11 36.37
CA PRO A 53 30.55 -9.86 36.58
C PRO A 53 30.05 -8.55 35.94
N ILE A 54 30.92 -7.54 35.84
CA ILE A 54 30.61 -6.25 35.20
C ILE A 54 30.38 -6.45 33.69
N TYR A 55 31.16 -7.29 33.04
CA TYR A 55 31.04 -7.57 31.60
C TYR A 55 29.86 -8.48 31.29
N LEU A 56 29.47 -9.32 32.24
CA LEU A 56 28.25 -10.14 32.19
C LEU A 56 26.98 -9.27 32.14
N ILE A 57 26.86 -8.28 33.03
CA ILE A 57 25.73 -7.34 33.03
C ILE A 57 25.73 -6.51 31.75
N THR A 58 26.90 -5.97 31.37
CA THR A 58 27.04 -5.11 30.19
C THR A 58 26.70 -5.88 28.90
N SER A 59 27.16 -7.12 28.75
CA SER A 59 26.86 -7.95 27.59
C SER A 59 25.38 -8.32 27.51
N LEU A 60 24.73 -8.63 28.64
CA LEU A 60 23.29 -8.89 28.70
C LEU A 60 22.48 -7.64 28.30
N SER A 61 22.88 -6.45 28.77
CA SER A 61 22.25 -5.18 28.39
C SER A 61 22.42 -4.86 26.90
N ILE A 62 23.62 -5.05 26.35
CA ILE A 62 23.88 -4.87 24.90
C ILE A 62 23.04 -5.86 24.08
N TRP A 63 22.91 -7.10 24.55
CA TRP A 63 22.12 -8.11 23.88
C TRP A 63 20.61 -7.79 23.90
N ALA A 64 20.07 -7.37 25.04
CA ALA A 64 18.69 -6.91 25.14
C ALA A 64 18.43 -5.66 24.28
N PHE A 65 19.36 -4.71 24.27
CA PHE A 65 19.28 -3.50 23.45
C PHE A 65 19.30 -3.81 21.95
N SER A 66 20.12 -4.78 21.52
CA SER A 66 20.12 -5.29 20.14
C SER A 66 18.74 -5.77 19.73
N PHE A 67 18.05 -6.56 20.58
CA PHE A 67 16.70 -7.02 20.30
C PHE A 67 15.69 -5.87 20.16
N ILE A 68 15.77 -4.86 21.03
CA ILE A 68 14.90 -3.68 20.95
C ILE A 68 15.13 -2.93 19.63
N LEU A 69 16.39 -2.72 19.23
CA LEU A 69 16.70 -2.13 17.93
C LEU A 69 16.22 -2.99 16.76
N LEU A 70 16.30 -4.32 16.88
CA LEU A 70 15.84 -5.24 15.85
C LEU A 70 14.34 -5.07 15.63
N PHE A 71 13.57 -5.09 16.72
CA PHE A 71 12.13 -4.88 16.68
C PHE A 71 11.77 -3.50 16.11
N ALA A 72 12.47 -2.44 16.55
CA ALA A 72 12.24 -1.09 16.04
C ALA A 72 12.54 -0.99 14.53
N GLY A 73 13.64 -1.58 14.07
CA GLY A 73 14.03 -1.59 12.66
C GLY A 73 13.04 -2.38 11.79
N VAL A 74 12.67 -3.59 12.21
CA VAL A 74 11.69 -4.43 11.50
C VAL A 74 10.32 -3.75 11.46
N PHE A 75 9.88 -3.15 12.56
CA PHE A 75 8.61 -2.44 12.62
C PHE A 75 8.59 -1.23 11.66
N LEU A 76 9.68 -0.47 11.61
CA LEU A 76 9.80 0.69 10.72
C LEU A 76 9.81 0.28 9.24
N VAL A 77 10.54 -0.78 8.89
CA VAL A 77 10.53 -1.35 7.53
C VAL A 77 9.15 -1.91 7.17
N GLY A 78 8.50 -2.61 8.10
CA GLY A 78 7.16 -3.16 7.91
C GLY A 78 6.12 -2.08 7.68
N TRP A 79 6.15 -1.00 8.47
CA TRP A 79 5.24 0.13 8.33
C TRP A 79 5.35 0.81 6.96
N GLU A 80 6.56 1.10 6.50
CA GLU A 80 6.73 1.73 5.18
C GLU A 80 6.41 0.76 4.03
N THR A 81 6.61 -0.54 4.21
CA THR A 81 6.15 -1.55 3.25
C THR A 81 4.62 -1.53 3.12
N VAL A 82 3.88 -1.52 4.24
CA VAL A 82 2.41 -1.42 4.24
C VAL A 82 1.95 -0.12 3.58
N ARG A 83 2.61 1.00 3.90
CA ARG A 83 2.31 2.30 3.30
C ARG A 83 2.49 2.28 1.78
N MET A 84 3.56 1.67 1.28
CA MET A 84 3.78 1.52 -0.16
C MET A 84 2.72 0.62 -0.82
N ILE A 85 2.31 -0.46 -0.17
CA ILE A 85 1.23 -1.33 -0.67
C ILE A 85 -0.07 -0.54 -0.77
N GLN A 86 -0.42 0.24 0.25
CA GLN A 86 -1.61 1.10 0.23
C GLN A 86 -1.57 2.11 -0.90
N TYR A 87 -0.41 2.75 -1.15
CA TYR A 87 -0.25 3.66 -2.29
C TYR A 87 -0.42 2.93 -3.63
N SER A 88 0.14 1.73 -3.78
CA SER A 88 0.01 0.92 -4.98
C SER A 88 -1.45 0.54 -5.26
N ILE A 89 -2.16 0.04 -4.25
CA ILE A 89 -3.58 -0.31 -4.33
C ILE A 89 -4.41 0.92 -4.67
N HIS A 90 -4.19 2.04 -3.95
CA HIS A 90 -4.93 3.27 -4.22
C HIS A 90 -4.73 3.75 -5.65
N ASN A 91 -3.50 3.69 -6.17
CA ASN A 91 -3.20 4.09 -7.53
C ASN A 91 -3.83 3.15 -8.57
N HIS A 92 -3.84 1.84 -8.29
CA HIS A 92 -4.49 0.84 -9.14
C HIS A 92 -6.00 1.05 -9.19
N VAL A 93 -6.65 1.15 -8.02
CA VAL A 93 -8.09 1.44 -7.91
C VAL A 93 -8.43 2.76 -8.62
N ARG A 94 -7.61 3.79 -8.46
CA ARG A 94 -7.83 5.09 -9.10
C ARG A 94 -7.73 5.01 -10.62
N ARG A 95 -6.78 4.25 -11.16
CA ARG A 95 -6.68 3.98 -12.61
C ARG A 95 -7.91 3.23 -13.10
N THR A 96 -8.29 2.13 -12.43
CA THR A 96 -9.48 1.35 -12.79
C THR A 96 -10.76 2.19 -12.76
N VAL A 97 -10.94 3.05 -11.76
CA VAL A 97 -12.10 3.96 -11.67
C VAL A 97 -12.05 5.00 -12.78
N LYS A 98 -10.89 5.58 -13.08
CA LYS A 98 -10.72 6.56 -14.18
C LYS A 98 -11.02 5.92 -15.54
N ASP A 99 -10.52 4.73 -15.78
CA ASP A 99 -10.75 3.97 -17.01
C ASP A 99 -12.22 3.58 -17.14
N THR A 100 -12.85 3.14 -16.05
CA THR A 100 -14.28 2.85 -15.99
C THR A 100 -15.12 4.10 -16.23
N TYR A 101 -14.73 5.26 -15.68
CA TYR A 101 -15.38 6.55 -15.92
C TYR A 101 -15.21 7.04 -17.35
N GLN A 102 -14.05 6.80 -17.98
CA GLN A 102 -13.83 7.09 -19.40
C GLN A 102 -14.69 6.18 -20.30
N TYR A 103 -14.74 4.89 -20.00
CA TYR A 103 -15.61 3.93 -20.68
C TYR A 103 -17.10 4.27 -20.53
N THR A 104 -17.54 4.65 -19.34
CA THR A 104 -18.94 5.00 -19.07
C THR A 104 -19.33 6.38 -19.60
N LYS A 105 -18.40 7.35 -19.67
CA LYS A 105 -18.61 8.58 -20.46
C LYS A 105 -18.78 8.30 -21.96
N GLY A 106 -18.19 7.21 -22.45
CA GLY A 106 -18.35 6.71 -23.80
C GLY A 106 -19.53 5.75 -23.99
N LEU A 107 -20.28 5.38 -22.94
CA LEU A 107 -21.47 4.55 -23.09
C LEU A 107 -22.46 5.30 -23.99
N PRO A 108 -22.72 4.78 -25.19
CA PRO A 108 -23.42 5.54 -26.19
C PRO A 108 -24.85 5.75 -25.69
N LYS A 109 -25.42 6.92 -25.95
CA LYS A 109 -26.88 7.16 -25.87
C LYS A 109 -27.69 6.00 -26.47
N LYS A 110 -27.09 5.26 -27.43
CA LYS A 110 -27.58 4.01 -28.01
C LYS A 110 -27.83 2.87 -27.01
N GLY A 111 -26.99 2.67 -25.99
CA GLY A 111 -27.18 1.63 -24.98
C GLY A 111 -28.37 1.94 -24.07
N TYR A 112 -28.51 3.20 -23.67
CA TYR A 112 -29.64 3.68 -22.88
C TYR A 112 -30.95 3.67 -23.68
N SER A 113 -30.91 4.02 -24.97
CA SER A 113 -32.08 3.90 -25.84
C SER A 113 -32.45 2.44 -26.11
N TYR A 114 -31.46 1.56 -26.29
CA TYR A 114 -31.66 0.14 -26.53
C TYR A 114 -32.30 -0.56 -25.33
N THR A 115 -31.80 -0.32 -24.11
CA THR A 115 -32.43 -0.86 -22.89
C THR A 115 -33.83 -0.29 -22.67
N LYS A 116 -34.06 0.99 -22.98
CA LYS A 116 -35.38 1.62 -22.92
C LYS A 116 -36.37 1.02 -23.93
N GLU A 117 -35.91 0.71 -25.16
CA GLU A 117 -36.71 0.00 -26.17
C GLU A 117 -37.00 -1.45 -25.78
N LEU A 118 -36.02 -2.17 -25.23
CA LEU A 118 -36.20 -3.53 -24.73
C LEU A 118 -37.21 -3.57 -23.59
N HIS A 119 -37.13 -2.61 -22.67
CA HIS A 119 -38.07 -2.50 -21.56
C HIS A 119 -39.50 -2.21 -22.06
N LYS A 120 -39.64 -1.30 -23.05
CA LYS A 120 -40.93 -0.97 -23.67
C LYS A 120 -41.52 -2.16 -24.44
N LYS A 121 -40.71 -2.92 -25.17
CA LYS A 121 -41.12 -4.16 -25.86
C LYS A 121 -41.55 -5.25 -24.87
N SER A 122 -40.80 -5.43 -23.79
CA SER A 122 -41.14 -6.43 -22.76
C SER A 122 -42.45 -6.07 -22.06
N MET A 123 -42.64 -4.79 -21.70
CA MET A 123 -43.90 -4.31 -21.09
C MET A 123 -45.10 -4.42 -22.03
N ALA A 124 -44.92 -4.13 -23.33
CA ALA A 124 -45.98 -4.32 -24.32
C ALA A 124 -46.37 -5.80 -24.47
N LYS A 125 -45.40 -6.72 -24.42
CA LYS A 125 -45.64 -8.16 -24.49
C LYS A 125 -46.39 -8.68 -23.27
N ILE A 126 -46.02 -8.20 -22.07
CA ILE A 126 -46.71 -8.51 -20.81
C ILE A 126 -48.14 -7.95 -20.79
N LYS A 127 -48.33 -6.70 -21.24
CA LYS A 127 -49.67 -6.10 -21.34
C LYS A 127 -50.57 -6.87 -22.31
N LYS A 128 -50.00 -7.34 -23.44
CA LYS A 128 -50.73 -8.14 -24.43
C LYS A 128 -51.07 -9.55 -23.93
N SER A 129 -50.23 -10.15 -23.08
CA SER A 129 -50.56 -11.43 -22.43
C SER A 129 -51.59 -11.28 -21.31
N MET A 130 -51.62 -10.14 -20.61
CA MET A 130 -52.66 -9.85 -19.61
C MET A 130 -54.01 -9.52 -20.24
N ALA A 131 -54.04 -8.84 -21.39
CA ALA A 131 -55.29 -8.50 -22.10
C ALA A 131 -55.92 -9.68 -22.87
N LYS A 132 -55.25 -10.84 -22.92
CA LYS A 132 -55.72 -12.08 -23.58
C LYS A 132 -56.30 -13.09 -22.58
N LYS A 133 -56.42 -12.71 -21.32
CA LYS A 133 -56.98 -13.49 -20.21
C LYS A 133 -58.25 -12.79 -19.75
#